data_AF-A0AAD6GI33-F1
#
_entry.id   AF-A0AAD6GI33-F1
#
_cell.length_a   1.000
_cell.length_b   1.000
_cell.length_c   1.000
_cell.angle_alpha   90.00
_cell.angle_beta   90.00
_cell.angle_gamma   90.00
#
_symmetry.space_group_name_H-M   'P 1'
#
loop_
_entity.id
_entity.type
_entity.pdbx_description
1 polymer ?
#
loop_
_entity_poly.entity_id
_entity_poly.type
_entity_poly.pdbx_seq_one_letter_code
_entity_poly.pdbx_strand_id
1 'polypeptide(L)'
;MSTPPKKHFSGKRQKKVKNDRTKANGFDEVLQADIDQLIKRNRPEPEQDQPNGEKNAPVPPTSLPEPFTEIDVTVSEISSTGDGLALSENKDHVYLVPFTVPGDKVRVKVIRHFPAFSYTMTDFLSVIEAGPKRDDALIGCKYFSKCSGCQLQMMSYEDQLAHKRRIVEKAYANFSGLIPELVPAIGETFPSPLTYGYRTKLTPHFAQGGAKGKNADGSEKEVNVPPIGFTYKNRRADMDIEDCPLGTDIVRRGLKSERKRVAENIRSYKKGATLLMRESTYRIPKEAPAAESEIKETEIKETPSWLLPTPGADTGDVIRVERENYIEEKRCINDNNATSVEYVDDYAFSNKAGGFFQNNNSILSGFTEFIRSQAIPAGNDQDPRPIKYLLDAYSGSGLFTITLSPIFKSSLGVDVAGDSIMCARENARANNLPSTGFAAADAAVLFKDVPYPADQTLLVIDPPRKGCSEDFLQQLLSYKPRRVVYVSCNVHTQARDVAVMVQGDEKQNVRYEIESIRGFDFFPQTGHVEGVAILNRTEFPQKEESA
;
A
#
# COMPACT_ATOMS: atom_id res chain seq x y z
N MET A 1 16.96 50.14 44.98
CA MET A 1 16.49 48.81 44.55
C MET A 1 15.62 49.00 43.32
N SER A 2 16.13 49.56 42.21
CA SER A 2 17.10 49.02 41.24
C SER A 2 16.53 47.83 40.44
N THR A 3 15.58 48.15 39.56
CA THR A 3 15.07 47.31 38.47
C THR A 3 16.20 46.94 37.50
N PRO A 4 16.37 45.67 37.11
CA PRO A 4 17.38 45.30 36.12
C PRO A 4 16.93 45.61 34.69
N PRO A 5 17.86 45.90 33.75
CA PRO A 5 17.54 46.42 32.43
C PRO A 5 17.09 45.35 31.43
N LYS A 6 16.18 45.74 30.53
CA LYS A 6 15.73 44.96 29.38
C LYS A 6 16.89 44.69 28.42
N LYS A 7 17.22 43.42 28.18
CA LYS A 7 18.11 43.01 27.08
C LYS A 7 17.33 43.02 25.76
N HIS A 8 17.68 43.95 24.87
CA HIS A 8 17.27 43.91 23.46
C HIS A 8 17.94 42.71 22.78
N PHE A 9 17.17 41.67 22.44
CA PHE A 9 17.59 40.68 21.46
C PHE A 9 17.33 41.24 20.06
N SER A 10 18.41 41.63 19.37
CA SER A 10 18.38 41.93 17.95
C SER A 10 18.05 40.64 17.19
N GLY A 11 16.82 40.52 16.70
CA GLY A 11 16.40 39.43 15.82
C GLY A 11 17.16 39.50 14.49
N LYS A 12 18.30 38.82 14.39
CA LYS A 12 18.86 38.45 13.09
C LYS A 12 17.84 37.51 12.44
N ARG A 13 17.10 38.02 11.46
CA ARG A 13 16.33 37.23 10.49
C ARG A 13 17.28 36.18 9.91
N GLN A 14 17.22 34.94 10.41
CA GLN A 14 17.74 33.81 9.68
C GLN A 14 17.00 33.80 8.34
N LYS A 15 17.75 34.00 7.25
CA LYS A 15 17.28 33.73 5.89
C LYS A 15 16.67 32.34 5.92
N LYS A 16 15.35 32.25 5.69
CA LYS A 16 14.68 31.00 5.33
C LYS A 16 15.48 30.42 4.18
N VAL A 17 16.22 29.35 4.45
CA VAL A 17 16.78 28.49 3.41
C VAL A 17 15.58 28.11 2.54
N LYS A 18 15.63 28.48 1.26
CA LYS A 18 14.67 28.03 0.26
C LYS A 18 14.69 26.51 0.35
N ASN A 19 13.61 25.94 0.87
CA ASN A 19 13.39 24.50 0.83
C ASN A 19 13.29 24.16 -0.66
N ASP A 20 14.37 23.59 -1.19
CA ASP A 20 14.41 23.16 -2.58
C ASP A 20 13.36 22.05 -2.75
N ARG A 21 12.46 22.23 -3.72
CA ARG A 21 11.32 21.34 -3.97
C ARG A 21 11.75 20.11 -4.77
N THR A 22 12.89 19.53 -4.42
CA THR A 22 13.59 18.47 -5.14
C THR A 22 13.85 17.24 -4.26
N LYS A 23 12.92 16.91 -3.38
CA LYS A 23 12.74 15.50 -2.99
C LYS A 23 11.66 14.94 -3.90
N ALA A 24 12.08 14.35 -5.01
CA ALA A 24 11.23 13.48 -5.80
C ALA A 24 10.61 12.47 -4.83
N ASN A 25 9.29 12.34 -4.86
CA ASN A 25 8.68 11.21 -4.17
C ASN A 25 9.06 9.96 -4.98
N GLY A 26 9.28 8.80 -4.35
CA GLY A 26 9.68 7.59 -5.08
C GLY A 26 8.75 7.20 -6.25
N PHE A 27 7.49 7.68 -6.25
CA PHE A 27 6.56 7.58 -7.38
C PHE A 27 7.08 8.26 -8.66
N ASP A 28 7.70 9.43 -8.53
CA ASP A 28 8.23 10.19 -9.67
C ASP A 28 9.47 9.49 -10.26
N GLU A 29 10.29 8.86 -9.41
CA GLU A 29 11.47 8.09 -9.85
C GLU A 29 11.07 6.81 -10.61
N VAL A 30 10.02 6.12 -10.15
CA VAL A 30 9.48 4.93 -10.81
C VAL A 30 8.93 5.25 -12.20
N LEU A 31 8.11 6.31 -12.28
CA LEU A 31 7.59 6.76 -13.56
C LEU A 31 8.71 7.20 -14.50
N GLN A 32 9.71 7.93 -14.00
CA GLN A 32 10.85 8.36 -14.80
C GLN A 32 11.63 7.17 -15.37
N ALA A 33 11.89 6.14 -14.56
CA ALA A 33 12.59 4.93 -15.03
C ALA A 33 11.84 4.23 -16.17
N ASP A 34 10.51 4.14 -16.11
CA ASP A 34 9.69 3.59 -17.18
C ASP A 34 9.77 4.45 -18.46
N ILE A 35 9.67 5.78 -18.34
CA ILE A 35 9.79 6.72 -19.47
C ILE A 35 11.15 6.58 -20.15
N ASP A 36 12.24 6.61 -19.37
CA ASP A 36 13.60 6.55 -19.88
C ASP A 36 13.86 5.24 -20.62
N GLN A 37 13.36 4.12 -20.10
CA GLN A 37 13.46 2.81 -20.76
C GLN A 37 12.66 2.75 -22.05
N LEU A 38 11.44 3.29 -22.04
CA LEU A 38 10.58 3.32 -23.22
C LEU A 38 11.22 4.14 -24.34
N ILE A 39 11.75 5.33 -24.03
CA ILE A 39 12.47 6.18 -24.98
C ILE A 39 13.73 5.47 -25.47
N LYS A 40 14.57 4.95 -24.56
CA LYS A 40 15.83 4.28 -24.89
C LYS A 40 15.65 3.11 -25.86
N ARG A 41 14.60 2.29 -25.66
CA ARG A 41 14.30 1.13 -26.51
C ARG A 41 13.79 1.53 -27.91
N ASN A 42 13.19 2.71 -28.04
CA ASN A 42 12.50 3.14 -29.25
C ASN A 42 13.24 4.23 -30.02
N ARG A 43 14.30 4.82 -29.45
CA ARG A 43 15.13 5.80 -30.13
C ARG A 43 15.76 5.15 -31.37
N PRO A 44 15.59 5.72 -32.57
CA PRO A 44 16.27 5.21 -33.75
C PRO A 44 17.79 5.25 -33.53
N GLU A 45 18.51 4.21 -33.98
CA GLU A 45 19.97 4.26 -34.01
C GLU A 45 20.40 5.48 -34.83
N PRO A 46 21.44 6.22 -34.40
CA PRO A 46 22.01 7.24 -35.26
C PRO A 46 22.41 6.57 -36.58
N GLU A 47 21.91 7.10 -37.70
CA GLU A 47 22.33 6.63 -39.02
C GLU A 47 23.86 6.61 -39.05
N GLN A 48 24.44 5.43 -39.32
CA GLN A 48 25.87 5.32 -39.56
C GLN A 48 26.23 6.30 -40.67
N ASP A 49 27.20 7.18 -40.42
CA ASP A 49 27.69 8.15 -41.39
C ASP A 49 27.90 7.47 -42.75
N GLN A 50 27.06 7.83 -43.73
CA GLN A 50 27.32 7.44 -45.10
C GLN A 50 28.68 8.02 -45.52
N PRO A 51 29.49 7.32 -46.34
CA PRO A 51 30.83 7.80 -46.73
C PRO A 51 30.83 9.10 -47.55
N ASN A 52 29.68 9.66 -47.88
CA ASN A 52 29.54 10.94 -48.56
C ASN A 52 28.93 11.95 -47.61
N GLY A 53 29.74 12.93 -47.19
CA GLY A 53 29.46 13.93 -46.15
C GLY A 53 28.34 14.92 -46.45
N GLU A 54 27.13 14.44 -46.72
CA GLU A 54 25.90 15.19 -46.52
C GLU A 54 25.45 14.99 -45.07
N LYS A 55 25.70 15.99 -44.22
CA LYS A 55 25.09 16.04 -42.89
C LYS A 55 23.58 16.13 -43.08
N ASN A 56 22.86 15.03 -42.85
CA ASN A 56 21.41 15.10 -42.71
C ASN A 56 21.07 16.17 -41.67
N ALA A 57 20.24 17.14 -42.07
CA ALA A 57 19.81 18.21 -41.18
C ALA A 57 19.18 17.56 -39.94
N PRO A 58 19.50 18.03 -38.71
CA PRO A 58 18.83 17.52 -37.52
C PRO A 58 17.33 17.67 -37.71
N VAL A 59 16.60 16.56 -37.54
CA VAL A 59 15.13 16.58 -37.54
C VAL A 59 14.70 17.71 -36.61
N PRO A 60 13.97 18.73 -37.10
CA PRO A 60 13.59 19.84 -36.25
C PRO A 60 12.80 19.28 -35.07
N PRO A 61 13.09 19.71 -33.82
CA PRO A 61 12.33 19.24 -32.68
C PRO A 61 10.87 19.59 -32.92
N THR A 62 10.01 18.58 -33.03
CA THR A 62 8.58 18.81 -33.18
C THR A 62 8.13 19.57 -31.93
N SER A 63 7.58 20.77 -32.14
CA SER A 63 7.08 21.58 -31.04
C SER A 63 6.01 20.79 -30.30
N LEU A 64 6.15 20.66 -28.98
CA LEU A 64 5.12 20.01 -28.16
C LEU A 64 3.77 20.70 -28.39
N PRO A 65 2.65 19.95 -28.45
CA PRO A 65 1.33 20.53 -28.66
C PRO A 65 0.99 21.57 -27.59
N GLU A 66 0.24 22.60 -27.94
CA GLU A 66 -0.12 23.65 -26.98
C GLU A 66 -0.91 23.09 -25.79
N PRO A 67 -0.67 23.56 -24.55
CA PRO A 67 -1.48 23.17 -23.40
C PRO A 67 -2.97 23.40 -23.63
N PHE A 68 -3.78 22.49 -23.11
CA PHE A 68 -5.25 22.43 -23.22
C PHE A 68 -5.80 22.10 -24.61
N THR A 69 -4.95 21.75 -25.58
CA THR A 69 -5.38 21.17 -26.85
C THR A 69 -5.76 19.70 -26.69
N GLU A 70 -6.61 19.21 -27.60
CA GLU A 70 -6.96 17.80 -27.71
C GLU A 70 -6.13 17.16 -28.82
N ILE A 71 -5.51 16.03 -28.50
CA ILE A 71 -4.71 15.26 -29.45
C ILE A 71 -5.12 13.79 -29.39
N ASP A 72 -4.88 13.07 -30.48
CA ASP A 72 -5.07 11.63 -30.55
C ASP A 72 -3.70 10.96 -30.37
N VAL A 73 -3.62 9.99 -29.47
CA VAL A 73 -2.37 9.27 -29.16
C VAL A 73 -2.62 7.77 -29.11
N THR A 74 -1.59 6.99 -29.46
CA THR A 74 -1.60 5.53 -29.34
C THR A 74 -0.70 5.09 -28.18
N VAL A 75 -1.27 4.35 -27.25
CA VAL A 75 -0.59 3.90 -26.03
C VAL A 75 0.35 2.75 -26.35
N SER A 76 1.63 2.92 -26.04
CA SER A 76 2.70 1.96 -26.34
C SER A 76 2.86 0.93 -25.22
N GLU A 77 2.82 1.36 -23.96
CA GLU A 77 2.90 0.48 -22.81
C GLU A 77 2.14 1.05 -21.60
N ILE A 78 2.04 0.27 -20.53
CA ILE A 78 1.51 0.72 -19.24
C ILE A 78 2.67 0.83 -18.24
N SER A 79 2.77 1.99 -17.59
CA SER A 79 3.76 2.26 -16.55
C SER A 79 3.49 1.45 -15.29
N SER A 80 4.50 1.34 -14.43
CA SER A 80 4.39 0.72 -13.10
C SER A 80 3.45 1.48 -12.17
N THR A 81 3.08 2.71 -12.51
CA THR A 81 2.10 3.51 -11.79
C THR A 81 0.66 3.30 -12.28
N GLY A 82 0.46 2.48 -13.32
CA GLY A 82 -0.84 2.13 -13.90
C GLY A 82 -1.39 3.13 -14.92
N ASP A 83 -0.60 4.13 -15.32
CA ASP A 83 -0.94 5.05 -16.41
C ASP A 83 -0.32 4.57 -17.73
N GLY A 84 -1.02 4.73 -18.85
CA GLY A 84 -0.49 4.44 -20.18
C GLY A 84 0.60 5.42 -20.59
N LEU A 85 1.57 4.94 -21.36
CA LEU A 85 2.67 5.71 -21.93
C LEU A 85 2.53 5.69 -23.45
N ALA A 86 2.26 6.84 -24.06
CA ALA A 86 2.21 7.01 -25.51
C ALA A 86 3.44 7.78 -25.97
N LEU A 87 4.22 7.22 -26.90
CA LEU A 87 5.39 7.89 -27.47
C LEU A 87 4.98 9.02 -28.43
N SER A 88 5.77 10.09 -28.45
CA SER A 88 5.73 11.10 -29.51
C SER A 88 6.11 10.48 -30.86
N GLU A 89 5.77 11.16 -31.95
CA GLU A 89 6.13 10.74 -33.32
C GLU A 89 7.65 10.56 -33.47
N ASN A 90 8.45 11.44 -32.85
CA ASN A 90 9.91 11.38 -32.86
C ASN A 90 10.51 10.42 -31.82
N LYS A 91 9.68 9.78 -30.99
CA LYS A 91 10.07 8.80 -29.96
C LYS A 91 11.06 9.34 -28.92
N ASP A 92 11.02 10.64 -28.67
CA ASP A 92 11.87 11.39 -27.75
C ASP A 92 11.12 11.96 -26.54
N HIS A 93 9.79 11.82 -26.53
CA HIS A 93 8.90 12.38 -25.52
C HIS A 93 7.72 11.44 -25.26
N VAL A 94 7.18 11.44 -24.04
CA VAL A 94 6.07 10.55 -23.65
C VAL A 94 4.85 11.35 -23.20
N TYR A 95 3.67 10.98 -23.68
CA TYR A 95 2.40 11.41 -23.11
C TYR A 95 1.94 10.40 -22.07
N LEU A 96 1.71 10.86 -20.83
CA LEU A 96 1.16 10.08 -19.74
C LEU A 96 -0.36 10.11 -19.83
N VAL A 97 -0.96 8.94 -20.08
CA VAL A 97 -2.35 8.77 -20.47
C VAL A 97 -3.08 7.86 -19.46
N PRO A 98 -3.83 8.44 -18.50
CA PRO A 98 -4.58 7.64 -17.53
C PRO A 98 -5.66 6.77 -18.17
N PHE A 99 -6.05 5.69 -17.49
CA PHE A 99 -7.20 4.84 -17.86
C PHE A 99 -7.09 4.19 -19.24
N THR A 100 -5.85 3.83 -19.62
CA THR A 100 -5.56 3.15 -20.88
C THR A 100 -4.65 1.95 -20.70
N VAL A 101 -4.66 1.07 -21.70
CA VAL A 101 -3.79 -0.10 -21.80
C VAL A 101 -3.03 -0.09 -23.13
N PRO A 102 -1.95 -0.89 -23.27
CA PRO A 102 -1.18 -0.93 -24.52
C PRO A 102 -2.05 -1.25 -25.74
N GLY A 103 -1.86 -0.49 -26.82
CA GLY A 103 -2.61 -0.59 -28.06
C GLY A 103 -3.84 0.32 -28.15
N ASP A 104 -4.29 0.92 -27.04
CA ASP A 104 -5.39 1.88 -27.07
C ASP A 104 -5.03 3.10 -27.94
N LYS A 105 -5.92 3.48 -28.87
CA LYS A 105 -5.92 4.79 -29.51
C LYS A 105 -6.97 5.67 -28.85
N VAL A 106 -6.55 6.79 -28.27
CA VAL A 106 -7.42 7.61 -27.44
C VAL A 106 -7.28 9.09 -27.75
N ARG A 107 -8.36 9.83 -27.46
CA ARG A 107 -8.34 11.28 -27.41
C ARG A 107 -8.01 11.74 -26.00
N VAL A 108 -7.03 12.64 -25.90
CA VAL A 108 -6.55 13.18 -24.64
C VAL A 108 -6.46 14.69 -24.69
N LYS A 109 -6.57 15.34 -23.53
CA LYS A 109 -6.31 16.77 -23.38
C LYS A 109 -4.93 16.98 -22.80
N VAL A 110 -4.09 17.74 -23.48
CA VAL A 110 -2.77 18.14 -22.96
C VAL A 110 -2.96 19.05 -21.75
N ILE A 111 -2.36 18.73 -20.60
CA ILE A 111 -2.50 19.54 -19.38
C ILE A 111 -1.22 20.29 -19.07
N ARG A 112 -0.09 19.58 -19.01
CA ARG A 112 1.18 20.18 -18.60
C ARG A 112 2.37 19.40 -19.12
N HIS A 113 3.34 20.12 -19.67
CA HIS A 113 4.63 19.55 -20.07
C HIS A 113 5.62 19.53 -18.90
N PHE A 114 6.46 18.51 -18.90
CA PHE A 114 7.62 18.34 -18.03
C PHE A 114 8.86 18.06 -18.91
N PRO A 115 9.38 19.06 -19.66
CA PRO A 115 10.43 18.82 -20.65
C PRO A 115 11.74 18.29 -20.05
N ALA A 116 12.08 18.68 -18.81
CA ALA A 116 13.26 18.17 -18.10
C ALA A 116 13.21 16.66 -17.80
N PHE A 117 12.02 16.06 -17.94
CA PHE A 117 11.72 14.66 -17.65
C PHE A 117 11.17 13.93 -18.89
N SER A 118 11.18 14.59 -20.06
CA SER A 118 10.70 14.06 -21.33
C SER A 118 9.26 13.51 -21.31
N TYR A 119 8.35 14.11 -20.53
CA TYR A 119 6.95 13.72 -20.55
C TYR A 119 5.94 14.87 -20.47
N THR A 120 4.70 14.58 -20.86
CA THR A 120 3.51 15.45 -20.80
C THR A 120 2.42 14.74 -20.03
N MET A 121 1.84 15.42 -19.03
CA MET A 121 0.64 14.95 -18.34
C MET A 121 -0.61 15.30 -19.16
N THR A 122 -1.49 14.32 -19.34
CA THR A 122 -2.75 14.48 -20.06
C THR A 122 -3.97 14.09 -19.22
N ASP A 123 -5.13 14.62 -19.57
CA ASP A 123 -6.42 14.11 -19.12
C ASP A 123 -7.01 13.21 -20.21
N PHE A 124 -7.47 12.03 -19.82
CA PHE A 124 -8.21 11.12 -20.69
C PHE A 124 -9.57 11.71 -21.06
N LEU A 125 -9.95 11.65 -22.34
CA LEU A 125 -11.26 12.10 -22.83
C LEU A 125 -12.12 10.93 -23.32
N SER A 126 -11.63 10.17 -24.30
CA SER A 126 -12.38 9.04 -24.88
C SER A 126 -11.48 8.04 -25.59
N VAL A 127 -11.99 6.81 -25.73
CA VAL A 127 -11.42 5.79 -26.62
C VAL A 127 -11.86 6.05 -28.05
N ILE A 128 -10.90 6.00 -28.98
CA ILE A 128 -11.17 6.03 -30.41
C ILE A 128 -11.16 4.59 -30.93
N GLU A 129 -10.16 3.81 -30.55
CA GLU A 129 -9.99 2.40 -30.88
C GLU A 129 -9.45 1.65 -29.67
N ALA A 130 -10.11 0.57 -29.27
CA ALA A 130 -9.72 -0.24 -28.12
C ALA A 130 -8.53 -1.15 -28.49
N GLY A 131 -7.50 -1.16 -27.66
CA GLY A 131 -6.40 -2.09 -27.77
C GLY A 131 -6.81 -3.52 -27.37
N PRO A 132 -5.96 -4.52 -27.63
CA PRO A 132 -6.31 -5.93 -27.44
C PRO A 132 -6.56 -6.32 -25.97
N LYS A 133 -6.05 -5.53 -25.01
CA LYS A 133 -6.20 -5.78 -23.57
C LYS A 133 -7.30 -4.94 -22.91
N ARG A 134 -8.08 -4.20 -23.71
CA ARG A 134 -9.15 -3.33 -23.23
C ARG A 134 -10.49 -4.03 -23.38
N ASP A 135 -11.22 -4.13 -22.29
CA ASP A 135 -12.62 -4.51 -22.26
C ASP A 135 -13.38 -3.62 -21.27
N ASP A 136 -14.16 -2.67 -21.81
CA ASP A 136 -14.92 -1.73 -20.99
C ASP A 136 -16.13 -2.39 -20.31
N ALA A 137 -16.55 -3.60 -20.71
CA ALA A 137 -17.59 -4.36 -20.03
C ALA A 137 -17.17 -4.83 -18.62
N LEU A 138 -15.86 -4.86 -18.34
CA LEU A 138 -15.29 -5.18 -17.03
C LEU A 138 -15.37 -4.03 -16.02
N ILE A 139 -15.67 -2.81 -16.49
CA ILE A 139 -15.70 -1.61 -15.66
C ILE A 139 -16.91 -1.64 -14.73
N GLY A 140 -16.67 -1.96 -13.45
CA GLY A 140 -17.71 -2.03 -12.42
C GLY A 140 -18.04 -0.67 -11.79
N CYS A 141 -17.30 0.40 -12.10
CA CYS A 141 -17.46 1.72 -11.48
C CYS A 141 -17.81 2.81 -12.49
N LYS A 142 -18.95 3.48 -12.31
CA LYS A 142 -19.37 4.60 -13.18
C LYS A 142 -18.46 5.84 -13.14
N TYR A 143 -17.55 5.91 -12.16
CA TYR A 143 -16.58 7.00 -12.02
C TYR A 143 -15.19 6.63 -12.54
N PHE A 144 -15.00 5.40 -13.00
CA PHE A 144 -13.79 5.03 -13.73
C PHE A 144 -13.63 5.96 -14.95
N SER A 145 -12.39 6.24 -15.36
CA SER A 145 -12.00 7.35 -16.27
C SER A 145 -11.91 8.76 -15.66
N LYS A 146 -12.33 8.94 -14.40
CA LYS A 146 -12.28 10.26 -13.72
C LYS A 146 -11.69 10.18 -12.32
N CYS A 147 -12.08 9.17 -11.54
CA CYS A 147 -11.66 9.03 -10.14
C CYS A 147 -10.19 8.57 -10.07
N SER A 148 -9.41 9.13 -9.15
CA SER A 148 -7.99 8.76 -8.97
C SER A 148 -7.77 7.38 -8.32
N GLY A 149 -8.83 6.74 -7.83
CA GLY A 149 -8.74 5.54 -6.99
C GLY A 149 -8.42 4.23 -7.69
N CYS A 150 -8.79 4.06 -8.97
CA CYS A 150 -8.62 2.83 -9.74
C CYS A 150 -7.96 3.15 -11.08
N GLN A 151 -7.11 2.26 -11.58
CA GLN A 151 -6.38 2.45 -12.84
C GLN A 151 -6.70 1.37 -13.88
N LEU A 152 -7.11 0.16 -13.46
CA LEU A 152 -7.04 -1.03 -14.30
C LEU A 152 -8.39 -1.72 -14.58
N GLN A 153 -9.55 -1.07 -14.33
CA GLN A 153 -10.86 -1.75 -14.45
C GLN A 153 -11.23 -2.21 -15.86
N MET A 154 -10.61 -1.63 -16.88
CA MET A 154 -10.76 -2.02 -18.29
C MET A 154 -9.87 -3.20 -18.71
N MET A 155 -9.08 -3.75 -17.79
CA MET A 155 -8.11 -4.82 -18.03
C MET A 155 -8.59 -6.11 -17.36
N SER A 156 -8.48 -7.25 -18.06
CA SER A 156 -8.80 -8.57 -17.51
C SER A 156 -8.04 -8.82 -16.21
N TYR A 157 -8.60 -9.60 -15.28
CA TYR A 157 -7.95 -9.80 -13.99
C TYR A 157 -6.60 -10.53 -14.13
N GLU A 158 -6.49 -11.46 -15.07
CA GLU A 158 -5.24 -12.14 -15.42
C GLU A 158 -4.17 -11.14 -15.89
N ASP A 159 -4.54 -10.21 -16.79
CA ASP A 159 -3.63 -9.18 -17.25
C ASP A 159 -3.22 -8.22 -16.13
N GLN A 160 -4.10 -7.94 -15.15
CA GLN A 160 -3.75 -7.16 -13.97
C GLN A 160 -2.67 -7.87 -13.14
N LEU A 161 -2.81 -9.18 -12.90
CA LEU A 161 -1.83 -9.97 -12.15
C LEU A 161 -0.48 -10.04 -12.89
N ALA A 162 -0.51 -10.23 -14.21
CA ALA A 162 0.69 -10.23 -15.04
C ALA A 162 1.38 -8.86 -15.07
N HIS A 163 0.59 -7.77 -15.10
CA HIS A 163 1.13 -6.42 -14.99
C HIS A 163 1.80 -6.19 -13.63
N LYS A 164 1.16 -6.58 -12.52
CA LYS A 164 1.72 -6.46 -11.17
C LYS A 164 2.99 -7.27 -10.98
N ARG A 165 3.08 -8.46 -11.57
CA ARG A 165 4.31 -9.24 -11.59
C ARG A 165 5.44 -8.46 -12.27
N ARG A 166 5.14 -7.86 -13.43
CA ARG A 166 6.10 -7.02 -14.17
C ARG A 166 6.55 -5.80 -13.38
N ILE A 167 5.70 -5.22 -12.53
CA ILE A 167 6.10 -4.13 -11.62
C ILE A 167 7.20 -4.61 -10.67
N VAL A 168 7.06 -5.81 -10.10
CA VAL A 168 8.10 -6.41 -9.24
C VAL A 168 9.37 -6.72 -10.02
N GLU A 169 9.26 -7.28 -11.23
CA GLU A 169 10.42 -7.52 -12.11
C GLU A 169 11.20 -6.23 -12.41
N LYS A 170 10.48 -5.17 -12.83
CA LYS A 170 11.07 -3.85 -13.07
C LYS A 170 11.67 -3.26 -11.81
N ALA A 171 11.05 -3.45 -10.64
CA ALA A 171 11.57 -2.96 -9.38
C ALA A 171 12.96 -3.52 -9.07
N TYR A 172 13.13 -4.84 -9.16
CA TYR A 172 14.43 -5.47 -8.92
C TYR A 172 15.43 -5.17 -10.05
N ALA A 173 15.01 -5.14 -11.31
CA ALA A 173 15.89 -4.81 -12.43
C ALA A 173 16.45 -3.37 -12.36
N ASN A 174 15.63 -2.41 -11.90
CA ASN A 174 15.96 -0.98 -12.01
C ASN A 174 16.45 -0.36 -10.70
N PHE A 175 16.06 -0.91 -9.54
CA PHE A 175 16.29 -0.27 -8.23
C PHE A 175 17.14 -1.09 -7.26
N SER A 176 17.37 -2.38 -7.51
CA SER A 176 18.22 -3.19 -6.62
C SER A 176 19.71 -2.93 -6.82
N GLY A 177 20.14 -2.64 -8.06
CA GLY A 177 21.57 -2.60 -8.42
C GLY A 177 22.27 -3.96 -8.34
N LEU A 178 21.52 -5.05 -8.15
CA LEU A 178 22.03 -6.42 -8.19
C LEU A 178 22.21 -6.88 -9.64
N ILE A 179 23.18 -7.75 -9.86
CA ILE A 179 23.28 -8.48 -11.13
C ILE A 179 22.12 -9.48 -11.25
N PRO A 180 21.60 -9.75 -12.46
CA PRO A 180 20.43 -10.61 -12.66
C PRO A 180 20.55 -11.99 -12.02
N GLU A 181 21.75 -12.56 -11.96
CA GLU A 181 22.01 -13.90 -11.41
C GLU A 181 21.77 -13.99 -9.90
N LEU A 182 21.77 -12.85 -9.18
CA LEU A 182 21.48 -12.79 -7.75
C LEU A 182 19.98 -12.60 -7.45
N VAL A 183 19.16 -12.36 -8.47
CA VAL A 183 17.72 -12.16 -8.32
C VAL A 183 17.01 -13.39 -8.92
N PRO A 184 16.31 -14.20 -8.10
CA PRO A 184 15.57 -15.33 -8.63
C PRO A 184 14.43 -14.84 -9.54
N ALA A 185 13.92 -15.74 -10.38
CA ALA A 185 12.73 -15.44 -11.17
C ALA A 185 11.58 -15.01 -10.26
N ILE A 186 10.97 -13.87 -10.58
CA ILE A 186 9.81 -13.37 -9.84
C ILE A 186 8.64 -14.33 -10.05
N GLY A 187 8.08 -14.82 -8.95
CA GLY A 187 6.92 -15.72 -8.97
C GLY A 187 5.63 -15.04 -9.42
N GLU A 188 4.62 -15.84 -9.75
CA GLU A 188 3.30 -15.31 -10.12
C GLU A 188 2.71 -14.45 -8.99
N THR A 189 2.06 -13.35 -9.38
CA THR A 189 1.31 -12.52 -8.42
C THR A 189 0.19 -13.35 -7.79
N PHE A 190 0.15 -13.42 -6.47
CA PHE A 190 -0.91 -14.11 -5.76
C PHE A 190 -2.22 -13.33 -5.90
N PRO A 191 -3.31 -13.96 -6.37
CA PRO A 191 -4.58 -13.28 -6.62
C PRO A 191 -5.33 -12.95 -5.33
N SER A 192 -6.07 -11.84 -5.35
CA SER A 192 -7.11 -11.57 -4.36
C SER A 192 -8.31 -12.49 -4.59
N PRO A 193 -8.88 -13.10 -3.55
CA PRO A 193 -10.14 -13.85 -3.68
C PRO A 193 -11.32 -12.98 -4.15
N LEU A 194 -11.29 -11.68 -3.85
CA LEU A 194 -12.30 -10.71 -4.28
C LEU A 194 -11.67 -9.57 -5.08
N THR A 195 -12.20 -9.30 -6.27
CA THR A 195 -11.72 -8.21 -7.15
C THR A 195 -12.52 -6.91 -7.02
N TYR A 196 -13.69 -6.99 -6.40
CA TYR A 196 -14.58 -5.90 -5.97
C TYR A 196 -15.13 -6.24 -4.57
N GLY A 197 -15.68 -5.27 -3.85
CA GLY A 197 -16.26 -5.51 -2.53
C GLY A 197 -15.26 -5.91 -1.45
N TYR A 198 -13.96 -5.71 -1.65
CA TYR A 198 -12.91 -6.17 -0.74
C TYR A 198 -12.46 -5.12 0.28
N ARG A 199 -12.66 -3.83 0.00
CA ARG A 199 -12.17 -2.73 0.84
C ARG A 199 -13.00 -2.58 2.10
N THR A 200 -12.40 -2.92 3.23
CA THR A 200 -12.99 -2.77 4.56
C THR A 200 -12.92 -1.33 5.08
N LYS A 201 -12.21 -0.41 4.42
CA LYS A 201 -12.16 1.00 4.78
C LYS A 201 -12.20 1.93 3.59
N LEU A 202 -13.02 2.98 3.70
CA LEU A 202 -13.04 4.12 2.80
C LEU A 202 -12.96 5.42 3.61
N THR A 203 -12.25 6.40 3.06
CA THR A 203 -12.10 7.73 3.68
C THR A 203 -12.35 8.86 2.67
N PRO A 204 -13.59 9.02 2.18
CA PRO A 204 -13.90 10.12 1.29
C PRO A 204 -13.80 11.45 2.06
N HIS A 205 -13.62 12.52 1.32
CA HIS A 205 -13.48 13.85 1.85
C HIS A 205 -14.35 14.83 1.08
N PHE A 206 -14.57 15.97 1.70
CA PHE A 206 -15.20 17.12 1.08
C PHE A 206 -14.50 18.40 1.52
N ALA A 207 -14.32 19.32 0.58
CA ALA A 207 -13.90 20.69 0.85
C ALA A 207 -14.94 21.45 1.68
N GLN A 208 -14.54 22.57 2.30
CA GLN A 208 -15.45 23.38 3.11
C GLN A 208 -16.70 23.80 2.30
N GLY A 209 -17.89 23.35 2.75
CA GLY A 209 -19.17 23.83 2.24
C GLY A 209 -19.27 25.34 2.43
N GLY A 210 -19.88 26.04 1.47
CA GLY A 210 -19.86 27.51 1.35
C GLY A 210 -19.98 28.27 2.68
N ALA A 211 -19.22 29.37 2.80
CA ALA A 211 -19.14 30.14 4.05
C ALA A 211 -20.53 30.58 4.55
N LYS A 212 -20.78 30.39 5.86
CA LYS A 212 -21.91 31.02 6.56
C LYS A 212 -21.89 32.52 6.27
N GLY A 213 -22.98 33.03 5.73
CA GLY A 213 -23.12 34.44 5.41
C GLY A 213 -24.57 34.78 5.12
N LYS A 214 -24.85 36.08 5.10
CA LYS A 214 -26.09 36.60 4.53
C LYS A 214 -25.84 37.03 3.10
N ASN A 215 -26.82 36.86 2.24
CA ASN A 215 -26.88 37.55 0.96
C ASN A 215 -27.01 39.07 1.21
N ALA A 216 -26.79 39.87 0.17
CA ALA A 216 -26.88 41.33 0.27
C ALA A 216 -28.28 41.82 0.74
N ASP A 217 -29.31 41.00 0.55
CA ASP A 217 -30.70 41.22 0.98
C ASP A 217 -30.99 40.79 2.43
N GLY A 218 -29.98 40.28 3.16
CA GLY A 218 -30.13 39.81 4.53
C GLY A 218 -30.63 38.36 4.69
N SER A 219 -30.98 37.67 3.59
CA SER A 219 -31.34 36.24 3.60
C SER A 219 -30.12 35.37 3.93
N GLU A 220 -30.31 34.23 4.60
CA GLU A 220 -29.21 33.29 4.82
C GLU A 220 -28.71 32.73 3.48
N LYS A 221 -27.39 32.71 3.28
CA LYS A 221 -26.81 31.97 2.16
C LYS A 221 -27.17 30.50 2.28
N GLU A 222 -27.66 29.93 1.18
CA GLU A 222 -27.91 28.51 1.07
C GLU A 222 -26.59 27.73 1.26
N VAL A 223 -26.57 26.82 2.23
CA VAL A 223 -25.41 25.96 2.49
C VAL A 223 -25.64 24.64 1.74
N ASN A 224 -25.12 24.57 0.51
CA ASN A 224 -25.15 23.35 -0.29
C ASN A 224 -24.13 22.33 0.23
N VAL A 225 -24.50 21.06 0.17
CA VAL A 225 -23.58 19.95 0.47
C VAL A 225 -22.52 19.92 -0.64
N PRO A 226 -21.23 20.09 -0.30
CA PRO A 226 -20.15 19.99 -1.29
C PRO A 226 -20.04 18.56 -1.82
N PRO A 227 -19.37 18.34 -2.97
CA PRO A 227 -19.00 17.01 -3.42
C PRO A 227 -18.32 16.20 -2.30
N ILE A 228 -18.85 15.01 -1.99
CA ILE A 228 -18.26 14.09 -1.00
C ILE A 228 -17.72 12.89 -1.75
N GLY A 229 -16.42 12.65 -1.69
CA GLY A 229 -15.83 11.50 -2.36
C GLY A 229 -14.31 11.52 -2.40
N PHE A 230 -13.75 11.24 -3.57
CA PHE A 230 -12.31 11.16 -3.80
C PHE A 230 -11.89 12.16 -4.88
N THR A 231 -10.60 12.40 -5.02
CA THR A 231 -10.09 13.36 -5.99
C THR A 231 -10.25 12.88 -7.42
N TYR A 232 -10.48 13.82 -8.33
CA TYR A 232 -10.29 13.58 -9.76
C TYR A 232 -8.83 13.21 -10.06
N LYS A 233 -8.59 12.30 -11.00
CA LYS A 233 -7.25 12.03 -11.54
C LYS A 233 -6.69 13.33 -12.14
N ASN A 234 -5.44 13.64 -11.82
CA ASN A 234 -4.69 14.82 -12.28
C ASN A 234 -5.27 16.20 -11.89
N ARG A 235 -6.32 16.26 -11.07
CA ARG A 235 -6.93 17.54 -10.62
C ARG A 235 -7.08 17.58 -9.10
N ARG A 236 -6.84 18.75 -8.52
CA ARG A 236 -6.99 19.00 -7.07
C ARG A 236 -8.42 19.43 -6.74
N ALA A 237 -9.38 18.56 -7.04
CA ALA A 237 -10.79 18.78 -6.76
C ALA A 237 -11.44 17.45 -6.34
N ASP A 238 -12.43 17.56 -5.45
CA ASP A 238 -13.17 16.41 -4.94
C ASP A 238 -14.32 16.08 -5.90
N MET A 239 -14.47 14.80 -6.20
CA MET A 239 -15.58 14.27 -6.99
C MET A 239 -16.68 13.81 -6.06
N ASP A 240 -17.93 14.09 -6.42
CA ASP A 240 -19.07 13.56 -5.68
C ASP A 240 -19.24 12.07 -6.02
N ILE A 241 -19.03 11.21 -5.03
CA ILE A 241 -19.07 9.76 -5.14
C ILE A 241 -20.10 9.23 -4.15
N GLU A 242 -21.22 8.72 -4.66
CA GLU A 242 -22.29 8.15 -3.83
C GLU A 242 -22.10 6.67 -3.53
N ASP A 243 -21.25 5.99 -4.29
CA ASP A 243 -20.94 4.58 -4.10
C ASP A 243 -19.53 4.23 -4.62
N CYS A 244 -18.85 3.31 -3.95
CA CYS A 244 -17.57 2.79 -4.40
C CYS A 244 -17.64 1.26 -4.42
N PRO A 245 -17.65 0.62 -5.60
CA PRO A 245 -17.82 -0.84 -5.72
C PRO A 245 -16.63 -1.63 -5.19
N LEU A 246 -15.51 -0.97 -4.87
CA LEU A 246 -14.41 -1.63 -4.15
C LEU A 246 -14.72 -1.84 -2.66
N GLY A 247 -15.56 -1.00 -2.05
CA GLY A 247 -15.94 -1.11 -0.64
C GLY A 247 -16.82 -2.34 -0.41
N THR A 248 -16.67 -3.00 0.74
CA THR A 248 -17.61 -4.06 1.14
C THR A 248 -19.03 -3.51 1.25
N ASP A 249 -20.03 -4.38 1.21
CA ASP A 249 -21.44 -3.94 1.20
C ASP A 249 -21.81 -3.09 2.42
N ILE A 250 -21.26 -3.40 3.60
CA ILE A 250 -21.51 -2.61 4.81
C ILE A 250 -20.86 -1.23 4.74
N VAL A 251 -19.65 -1.13 4.17
CA VAL A 251 -18.94 0.13 3.95
C VAL A 251 -19.67 0.99 2.89
N ARG A 252 -20.20 0.36 1.85
CA ARG A 252 -21.03 1.03 0.82
C ARG A 252 -22.34 1.57 1.40
N ARG A 253 -23.01 0.82 2.27
CA ARG A 253 -24.17 1.30 3.04
C ARG A 253 -23.78 2.46 3.95
N GLY A 254 -22.70 2.30 4.70
CA GLY A 254 -22.15 3.34 5.57
C GLY A 254 -21.83 4.63 4.84
N LEU A 255 -21.27 4.57 3.61
CA LEU A 255 -21.04 5.77 2.79
C LEU A 255 -22.35 6.53 2.51
N LYS A 256 -23.43 5.81 2.17
CA LYS A 256 -24.75 6.43 1.93
C LYS A 256 -25.31 7.07 3.20
N SER A 257 -25.21 6.36 4.33
CA SER A 257 -25.63 6.85 5.65
C SER A 257 -24.84 8.09 6.08
N GLU A 258 -23.52 8.08 5.89
CA GLU A 258 -22.64 9.21 6.21
C GLU A 258 -22.90 10.43 5.31
N ARG A 259 -23.18 10.22 4.02
CA ARG A 259 -23.59 11.32 3.13
C ARG A 259 -24.88 11.98 3.61
N LYS A 260 -25.87 11.19 4.04
CA LYS A 260 -27.12 11.70 4.62
C LYS A 260 -26.84 12.48 5.92
N ARG A 261 -26.03 11.91 6.82
CA ARG A 261 -25.62 12.56 8.08
C ARG A 261 -24.91 13.89 7.81
N VAL A 262 -24.00 13.95 6.84
CA VAL A 262 -23.34 15.20 6.44
C VAL A 262 -24.34 16.20 5.90
N ALA A 263 -25.28 15.79 5.06
CA ALA A 263 -26.31 16.69 4.51
C ALA A 263 -27.18 17.31 5.62
N GLU A 264 -27.65 16.50 6.57
CA GLU A 264 -28.44 16.96 7.72
C GLU A 264 -27.65 17.90 8.64
N ASN A 265 -26.34 17.68 8.76
CA ASN A 265 -25.47 18.40 9.69
C ASN A 265 -24.52 19.40 9.01
N ILE A 266 -24.70 19.72 7.72
CA ILE A 266 -23.71 20.50 6.95
C ILE A 266 -23.42 21.86 7.60
N ARG A 267 -24.43 22.47 8.23
CA ARG A 267 -24.32 23.74 8.96
C ARG A 267 -23.41 23.69 10.19
N SER A 268 -23.12 22.49 10.72
CA SER A 268 -22.23 22.29 11.87
C SER A 268 -20.75 22.28 11.48
N TYR A 269 -20.43 21.96 10.22
CA TYR A 269 -19.06 21.88 9.72
C TYR A 269 -18.48 23.27 9.51
N LYS A 270 -17.36 23.57 10.20
CA LYS A 270 -16.62 24.84 10.04
C LYS A 270 -15.54 24.78 8.96
N LYS A 271 -15.14 23.57 8.55
CA LYS A 271 -14.11 23.26 7.55
C LYS A 271 -14.54 22.01 6.78
N GLY A 272 -13.85 21.72 5.69
CA GLY A 272 -13.94 20.40 5.06
C GLY A 272 -13.53 19.29 6.03
N ALA A 273 -13.97 18.07 5.75
CA ALA A 273 -13.70 16.91 6.60
C ALA A 273 -13.39 15.67 5.75
N THR A 274 -12.70 14.73 6.37
CA THR A 274 -12.54 13.36 5.88
C THR A 274 -13.43 12.46 6.72
N LEU A 275 -14.34 11.75 6.06
CA LEU A 275 -15.24 10.80 6.70
C LEU A 275 -14.52 9.46 6.84
N LEU A 276 -14.93 8.66 7.81
CA LEU A 276 -14.47 7.29 7.98
C LEU A 276 -15.65 6.35 7.75
N MET A 277 -15.42 5.31 6.95
CA MET A 277 -16.22 4.11 6.97
C MET A 277 -15.28 2.94 7.12
N ARG A 278 -15.33 2.24 8.27
CA ARG A 278 -14.56 1.02 8.54
C ARG A 278 -15.53 -0.11 8.85
N GLU A 279 -15.41 -1.23 8.13
CA GLU A 279 -16.11 -2.45 8.49
C GLU A 279 -15.58 -2.97 9.84
N SER A 280 -16.51 -3.33 10.72
CA SER A 280 -16.23 -4.14 11.90
C SER A 280 -17.09 -5.39 11.82
N THR A 281 -16.49 -6.56 12.01
CA THR A 281 -17.16 -7.85 11.99
C THR A 281 -17.21 -8.43 13.39
N TYR A 282 -18.36 -8.97 13.78
CA TYR A 282 -18.58 -9.66 15.05
C TYR A 282 -19.06 -11.08 14.76
N ARG A 283 -18.40 -12.10 15.30
CA ARG A 283 -18.83 -13.50 15.15
C ARG A 283 -19.70 -13.87 16.35
N ILE A 284 -21.00 -14.06 16.12
CA ILE A 284 -21.99 -14.46 17.13
C ILE A 284 -22.18 -15.97 17.01
N PRO A 285 -21.78 -16.78 18.01
CA PRO A 285 -21.95 -18.24 17.95
C PRO A 285 -23.42 -18.63 17.72
N LYS A 286 -23.65 -19.66 16.91
CA LYS A 286 -24.95 -20.33 16.85
C LYS A 286 -25.02 -21.26 18.06
N GLU A 287 -26.05 -21.15 18.90
CA GLU A 287 -26.24 -22.07 20.02
C GLU A 287 -26.12 -23.52 19.51
N ALA A 288 -25.29 -24.34 20.18
CA ALA A 288 -25.15 -25.75 19.82
C ALA A 288 -26.53 -26.44 19.89
N PRO A 289 -26.87 -27.37 18.99
CA PRO A 289 -28.08 -28.18 19.18
C PRO A 289 -27.95 -28.92 20.52
N ALA A 290 -28.93 -28.71 21.40
CA ALA A 290 -29.00 -29.31 22.72
C ALA A 290 -28.91 -30.84 22.63
N ALA A 291 -27.72 -31.38 22.85
CA ALA A 291 -27.54 -32.78 23.22
C ALA A 291 -27.47 -32.85 24.74
N GLU A 292 -28.47 -33.49 25.33
CA GLU A 292 -28.66 -33.72 26.76
C GLU A 292 -27.36 -34.18 27.45
N SER A 293 -26.70 -33.26 28.15
CA SER A 293 -25.88 -33.55 29.32
C SER A 293 -25.69 -32.25 30.09
N GLU A 294 -25.78 -32.34 31.41
CA GLU A 294 -25.76 -31.23 32.37
C GLU A 294 -24.58 -30.27 32.13
N ILE A 295 -24.83 -29.18 31.40
CA ILE A 295 -23.93 -28.03 31.35
C ILE A 295 -24.22 -27.21 32.62
N LYS A 296 -23.32 -27.30 33.60
CA LYS A 296 -23.25 -26.34 34.71
C LYS A 296 -23.28 -24.93 34.14
N GLU A 297 -24.11 -24.05 34.69
CA GLU A 297 -24.34 -22.63 34.36
C GLU A 297 -23.08 -21.71 34.37
N THR A 298 -21.86 -22.24 34.27
CA THR A 298 -20.61 -21.50 34.48
C THR A 298 -19.77 -21.22 33.24
N GLU A 299 -20.19 -21.57 32.01
CA GLU A 299 -19.38 -21.29 30.80
C GLU A 299 -20.18 -20.80 29.58
N ILE A 300 -21.13 -19.88 29.77
CA ILE A 300 -21.43 -18.93 28.68
C ILE A 300 -20.30 -17.89 28.74
N LYS A 301 -19.22 -18.10 27.96
CA LYS A 301 -18.17 -17.08 27.84
C LYS A 301 -18.81 -15.83 27.23
N GLU A 302 -19.11 -14.84 28.06
CA GLU A 302 -19.51 -13.51 27.61
C GLU A 302 -18.52 -13.04 26.54
N THR A 303 -19.03 -12.61 25.37
CA THR A 303 -18.19 -11.99 24.34
C THR A 303 -17.44 -10.84 25.02
N PRO A 304 -16.10 -10.89 25.09
CA PRO A 304 -15.34 -9.88 25.80
C PRO A 304 -15.69 -8.47 25.33
N SER A 305 -15.78 -7.50 26.24
CA SER A 305 -16.26 -6.15 25.92
C SER A 305 -15.46 -5.43 24.82
N TRP A 306 -14.19 -5.80 24.62
CA TRP A 306 -13.32 -5.28 23.57
C TRP A 306 -13.60 -5.88 22.17
N LEU A 307 -14.41 -6.95 22.10
CA LEU A 307 -15.03 -7.52 20.90
C LEU A 307 -16.46 -7.03 20.70
N LEU A 308 -16.94 -6.05 21.47
CA LEU A 308 -18.29 -5.51 21.29
C LEU A 308 -18.24 -4.15 20.57
N PRO A 309 -19.31 -3.80 19.81
CA PRO A 309 -19.41 -2.48 19.21
C PRO A 309 -19.33 -1.37 20.25
N THR A 310 -18.57 -0.31 19.94
CA THR A 310 -18.61 0.92 20.72
C THR A 310 -19.99 1.59 20.52
N PRO A 311 -20.81 1.74 21.58
CA PRO A 311 -22.18 2.25 21.41
C PRO A 311 -22.21 3.63 20.77
N GLY A 312 -23.04 3.81 19.74
CA GLY A 312 -23.23 5.10 19.06
C GLY A 312 -22.08 5.52 18.14
N ALA A 313 -21.11 4.63 17.86
CA ALA A 313 -19.95 4.92 17.03
C ALA A 313 -20.00 4.29 15.62
N ASP A 314 -21.16 3.78 15.22
CA ASP A 314 -21.42 3.19 13.92
C ASP A 314 -22.58 3.90 13.20
N THR A 315 -22.78 3.62 11.92
CA THR A 315 -23.84 4.25 11.11
C THR A 315 -25.25 3.70 11.39
N GLY A 316 -25.39 2.71 12.27
CA GLY A 316 -26.61 1.94 12.49
C GLY A 316 -26.86 0.84 11.45
N ASP A 317 -26.07 0.79 10.36
CA ASP A 317 -26.18 -0.24 9.33
C ASP A 317 -25.68 -1.58 9.86
N VAL A 318 -26.44 -2.64 9.56
CA VAL A 318 -26.08 -4.02 9.92
C VAL A 318 -26.28 -4.95 8.73
N ILE A 319 -25.31 -5.83 8.48
CA ILE A 319 -25.42 -6.98 7.59
C ILE A 319 -25.10 -8.23 8.41
N ARG A 320 -25.94 -9.27 8.29
CA ARG A 320 -25.68 -10.57 8.90
C ARG A 320 -25.38 -11.60 7.83
N VAL A 321 -24.30 -12.35 8.01
CA VAL A 321 -23.91 -13.42 7.09
C VAL A 321 -23.80 -14.72 7.86
N GLU A 322 -24.61 -15.70 7.46
CA GLU A 322 -24.60 -17.03 8.04
C GLU A 322 -23.30 -17.76 7.69
N ARG A 323 -22.68 -18.38 8.71
CA ARG A 323 -21.58 -19.35 8.58
C ARG A 323 -22.01 -20.65 9.24
N GLU A 324 -21.17 -21.68 9.16
CA GLU A 324 -21.49 -22.99 9.72
C GLU A 324 -21.78 -22.91 11.23
N ASN A 325 -20.86 -22.33 12.02
CA ASN A 325 -20.92 -22.34 13.49
C ASN A 325 -21.27 -20.98 14.13
N TYR A 326 -21.36 -19.92 13.34
CA TYR A 326 -21.61 -18.56 13.83
C TYR A 326 -22.31 -17.69 12.77
N ILE A 327 -22.79 -16.53 13.20
CA ILE A 327 -23.29 -15.46 12.35
C ILE A 327 -22.28 -14.32 12.36
N GLU A 328 -21.84 -13.87 11.21
CA GLU A 328 -21.06 -12.65 11.09
C GLU A 328 -21.99 -11.45 11.07
N GLU A 329 -22.01 -10.67 12.13
CA GLU A 329 -22.64 -9.35 12.15
C GLU A 329 -21.62 -8.29 11.74
N LYS A 330 -21.86 -7.64 10.60
CA LYS A 330 -21.01 -6.60 10.02
C LYS A 330 -21.64 -5.24 10.24
N ARG A 331 -20.85 -4.28 10.72
CA ARG A 331 -21.24 -2.89 10.98
C ARG A 331 -20.27 -1.91 10.32
N CYS A 332 -20.71 -0.71 10.02
CA CYS A 332 -19.85 0.37 9.51
C CYS A 332 -19.56 1.38 10.61
N ILE A 333 -18.33 1.36 11.14
CA ILE A 333 -17.82 2.32 12.12
C ILE A 333 -17.49 3.64 11.41
N ASN A 334 -17.96 4.75 11.97
CA ASN A 334 -17.74 6.11 11.45
C ASN A 334 -16.99 7.04 12.42
N ASP A 335 -16.73 6.60 13.66
CA ASP A 335 -15.85 7.29 14.60
C ASP A 335 -14.40 6.77 14.47
N ASN A 336 -13.46 7.69 14.27
CA ASN A 336 -12.04 7.38 14.19
C ASN A 336 -11.45 6.83 15.49
N ASN A 337 -12.08 7.11 16.63
CA ASN A 337 -11.60 6.67 17.94
C ASN A 337 -12.29 5.41 18.46
N ALA A 338 -13.33 4.94 17.78
CA ALA A 338 -13.98 3.70 18.14
C ALA A 338 -13.13 2.48 17.79
N THR A 339 -13.59 1.33 18.26
CA THR A 339 -12.96 0.04 18.00
C THR A 339 -13.56 -0.60 16.75
N SER A 340 -12.71 -1.13 15.88
CA SER A 340 -13.09 -2.03 14.79
C SER A 340 -12.47 -3.40 15.02
N VAL A 341 -13.28 -4.44 14.82
CA VAL A 341 -12.89 -5.85 14.95
C VAL A 341 -12.82 -6.49 13.58
N GLU A 342 -11.71 -7.18 13.32
CA GLU A 342 -11.45 -7.91 12.08
C GLU A 342 -10.95 -9.31 12.40
N TYR A 343 -11.05 -10.21 11.42
CA TYR A 343 -10.60 -11.59 11.59
C TYR A 343 -9.66 -11.97 10.46
N VAL A 344 -8.58 -12.66 10.83
CA VAL A 344 -7.72 -13.40 9.89
C VAL A 344 -7.77 -14.85 10.33
N ASP A 345 -8.38 -15.70 9.51
CA ASP A 345 -8.76 -17.06 9.90
C ASP A 345 -9.59 -17.02 11.20
N ASP A 346 -9.10 -17.63 12.28
CA ASP A 346 -9.73 -17.64 13.60
C ASP A 346 -9.17 -16.59 14.56
N TYR A 347 -8.18 -15.81 14.13
CA TYR A 347 -7.59 -14.76 14.94
C TYR A 347 -8.41 -13.48 14.88
N ALA A 348 -8.85 -13.00 16.03
CA ALA A 348 -9.54 -11.72 16.16
C ALA A 348 -8.53 -10.57 16.37
N PHE A 349 -8.74 -9.48 15.65
CA PHE A 349 -7.94 -8.26 15.75
C PHE A 349 -8.85 -7.07 16.06
N SER A 350 -8.67 -6.52 17.25
CA SER A 350 -9.31 -5.29 17.70
C SER A 350 -8.34 -4.13 17.56
N ASN A 351 -8.77 -3.08 16.86
CA ASN A 351 -7.94 -1.92 16.55
C ASN A 351 -8.77 -0.64 16.64
N LYS A 352 -8.09 0.50 16.84
CA LYS A 352 -8.70 1.81 16.62
C LYS A 352 -9.14 1.94 15.15
N ALA A 353 -10.41 2.26 14.90
CA ALA A 353 -11.00 2.28 13.56
C ALA A 353 -10.34 3.29 12.60
N GLY A 354 -9.87 4.42 13.13
CA GLY A 354 -9.06 5.39 12.39
C GLY A 354 -7.64 4.90 12.07
N GLY A 355 -7.13 3.92 12.83
CA GLY A 355 -5.80 3.33 12.72
C GLY A 355 -5.58 2.49 11.45
N PHE A 356 -4.36 1.95 11.32
CA PHE A 356 -4.00 1.05 10.25
C PHE A 356 -4.35 -0.39 10.61
N PHE A 357 -5.02 -1.06 9.69
CA PHE A 357 -5.06 -2.51 9.55
C PHE A 357 -5.33 -2.78 8.07
N GLN A 358 -5.05 -3.99 7.60
CA GLN A 358 -5.13 -4.33 6.19
C GLN A 358 -6.54 -4.02 5.64
N ASN A 359 -6.59 -3.49 4.41
CA ASN A 359 -7.84 -3.02 3.81
C ASN A 359 -8.57 -4.10 3.01
N ASN A 360 -7.91 -5.21 2.72
CA ASN A 360 -8.48 -6.35 2.00
C ASN A 360 -8.34 -7.58 2.88
N ASN A 361 -9.39 -7.94 3.61
CA ASN A 361 -9.34 -9.10 4.50
C ASN A 361 -9.42 -10.43 3.75
N SER A 362 -9.99 -10.42 2.53
CA SER A 362 -10.19 -11.64 1.75
C SER A 362 -8.86 -12.32 1.39
N ILE A 363 -7.80 -11.55 1.13
CA ILE A 363 -6.48 -12.10 0.76
C ILE A 363 -5.64 -12.54 1.97
N LEU A 364 -5.95 -12.09 3.19
CA LEU A 364 -5.08 -12.26 4.37
C LEU A 364 -4.83 -13.72 4.74
N SER A 365 -5.84 -14.58 4.59
CA SER A 365 -5.70 -16.02 4.86
C SER A 365 -4.63 -16.63 3.95
N GLY A 366 -4.77 -16.48 2.63
CA GLY A 366 -3.79 -16.98 1.66
C GLY A 366 -2.42 -16.32 1.77
N PHE A 367 -2.38 -15.03 2.12
CA PHE A 367 -1.14 -14.29 2.33
C PHE A 367 -0.35 -14.76 3.55
N THR A 368 -1.02 -14.88 4.70
CA THR A 368 -0.38 -15.35 5.94
C THR A 368 -0.04 -16.84 5.86
N GLU A 369 -0.86 -17.66 5.20
CA GLU A 369 -0.53 -19.07 4.92
C GLU A 369 0.70 -19.19 4.02
N PHE A 370 0.81 -18.37 2.96
CA PHE A 370 2.01 -18.35 2.15
C PHE A 370 3.25 -18.04 3.00
N ILE A 371 3.22 -16.97 3.80
CA ILE A 371 4.34 -16.61 4.66
C ILE A 371 4.66 -17.73 5.66
N ARG A 372 3.63 -18.33 6.29
CA ARG A 372 3.77 -19.47 7.20
C ARG A 372 4.47 -20.65 6.53
N SER A 373 4.07 -20.99 5.30
CA SER A 373 4.68 -22.07 4.51
C SER A 373 6.16 -21.80 4.14
N GLN A 374 6.56 -20.52 4.06
CA GLN A 374 7.93 -20.10 3.75
C GLN A 374 8.75 -19.75 4.99
N ALA A 375 8.13 -19.70 6.18
CA ALA A 375 8.79 -19.26 7.41
C ALA A 375 9.78 -20.29 7.92
N ILE A 376 9.41 -21.57 7.88
CA ILE A 376 10.24 -22.69 8.31
C ILE A 376 10.70 -23.46 7.06
N PRO A 377 11.98 -23.41 6.69
CA PRO A 377 12.47 -24.10 5.49
C PRO A 377 12.40 -25.62 5.66
N ALA A 378 12.33 -26.34 4.53
CA ALA A 378 12.47 -27.78 4.53
C ALA A 378 13.82 -28.18 5.15
N GLY A 379 13.83 -29.21 5.99
CA GLY A 379 15.05 -29.63 6.70
C GLY A 379 15.29 -28.94 8.04
N ASN A 380 14.43 -27.99 8.45
CA ASN A 380 14.63 -27.23 9.69
C ASN A 380 14.80 -28.14 10.93
N ASP A 381 14.01 -29.21 11.04
CA ASP A 381 14.07 -30.13 12.19
C ASP A 381 15.38 -30.93 12.28
N GLN A 382 16.12 -31.03 11.16
CA GLN A 382 17.44 -31.69 11.11
C GLN A 382 18.60 -30.67 11.21
N ASP A 383 18.33 -29.37 11.13
CA ASP A 383 19.34 -28.33 11.32
C ASP A 383 19.81 -28.34 12.79
N PRO A 384 21.12 -28.31 13.09
CA PRO A 384 21.62 -28.22 14.47
C PRO A 384 21.11 -26.96 15.20
N ARG A 385 20.68 -25.95 14.46
CA ARG A 385 20.15 -24.67 14.94
C ARG A 385 18.84 -24.37 14.22
N PRO A 386 17.78 -25.13 14.53
CA PRO A 386 16.48 -24.95 13.87
C PRO A 386 15.92 -23.56 14.21
N ILE A 387 15.22 -22.96 13.26
CA ILE A 387 14.43 -21.75 13.51
C ILE A 387 13.35 -22.09 14.54
N LYS A 388 13.34 -21.35 15.65
CA LYS A 388 12.42 -21.53 16.78
C LYS A 388 11.73 -20.25 17.22
N TYR A 389 12.28 -19.10 16.84
CA TYR A 389 11.85 -17.79 17.34
C TYR A 389 11.45 -16.87 16.20
N LEU A 390 10.42 -16.06 16.45
CA LEU A 390 9.96 -15.02 15.53
C LEU A 390 10.24 -13.64 16.13
N LEU A 391 10.93 -12.80 15.38
CA LEU A 391 11.00 -11.37 15.61
C LEU A 391 10.22 -10.67 14.48
N ASP A 392 9.23 -9.87 14.82
CA ASP A 392 8.38 -9.14 13.87
C ASP A 392 8.64 -7.64 14.04
N ALA A 393 9.38 -7.06 13.09
CA ALA A 393 9.71 -5.65 13.07
C ALA A 393 8.66 -4.86 12.28
N TYR A 394 8.26 -3.71 12.83
CA TYR A 394 7.12 -2.93 12.34
C TYR A 394 5.80 -3.71 12.51
N SER A 395 5.66 -4.37 13.66
CA SER A 395 4.58 -5.34 13.89
C SER A 395 3.18 -4.73 13.85
N GLY A 396 3.05 -3.39 13.98
CA GLY A 396 1.77 -2.71 14.09
C GLY A 396 0.92 -3.31 15.21
N SER A 397 -0.29 -3.76 14.86
CA SER A 397 -1.21 -4.43 15.78
C SER A 397 -1.01 -5.95 15.90
N GLY A 398 0.10 -6.46 15.36
CA GLY A 398 0.57 -7.83 15.56
C GLY A 398 0.09 -8.83 14.52
N LEU A 399 -0.21 -8.41 13.28
CA LEU A 399 -0.71 -9.31 12.23
C LEU A 399 0.17 -10.56 12.08
N PHE A 400 1.46 -10.39 11.79
CA PHE A 400 2.38 -11.52 11.59
C PHE A 400 2.73 -12.19 12.91
N THR A 401 3.05 -11.41 13.95
CA THR A 401 3.32 -11.96 15.28
C THR A 401 2.23 -12.95 15.73
N ILE A 402 0.96 -12.60 15.59
CA ILE A 402 -0.19 -13.42 16.01
C ILE A 402 -0.40 -14.59 15.05
N THR A 403 -0.57 -14.33 13.76
CA THR A 403 -0.93 -15.37 12.76
C THR A 403 0.17 -16.40 12.52
N LEU A 404 1.43 -16.05 12.79
CA LEU A 404 2.57 -16.97 12.66
C LEU A 404 2.99 -17.57 14.00
N SER A 405 2.57 -17.03 15.15
CA SER A 405 3.01 -17.54 16.47
C SER A 405 2.88 -19.05 16.71
N PRO A 406 1.86 -19.78 16.19
CA PRO A 406 1.72 -21.20 16.52
C PRO A 406 2.87 -22.09 16.04
N ILE A 407 3.62 -21.66 15.02
CA ILE A 407 4.76 -22.42 14.48
C ILE A 407 6.09 -22.07 15.15
N PHE A 408 6.10 -21.13 16.11
CA PHE A 408 7.29 -20.71 16.84
C PHE A 408 7.18 -21.04 18.32
N LYS A 409 8.33 -21.27 18.96
CA LYS A 409 8.43 -21.43 20.42
C LYS A 409 8.07 -20.14 21.16
N SER A 410 8.45 -18.99 20.61
CA SER A 410 8.10 -17.67 21.13
C SER A 410 8.23 -16.62 20.02
N SER A 411 7.36 -15.61 20.08
CA SER A 411 7.32 -14.52 19.11
C SER A 411 7.37 -13.16 19.81
N LEU A 412 8.10 -12.21 19.24
CA LEU A 412 8.18 -10.82 19.72
C LEU A 412 7.85 -9.86 18.57
N GLY A 413 6.77 -9.10 18.71
CA GLY A 413 6.45 -7.98 17.83
C GLY A 413 6.98 -6.65 18.37
N VAL A 414 7.56 -5.84 17.51
CA VAL A 414 8.07 -4.52 17.89
C VAL A 414 7.66 -3.46 16.88
N ASP A 415 7.18 -2.33 17.41
CA ASP A 415 6.76 -1.17 16.64
C ASP A 415 7.08 0.13 17.40
N VAL A 416 7.21 1.25 16.70
CA VAL A 416 7.36 2.58 17.30
C VAL A 416 6.04 3.12 17.86
N ALA A 417 4.91 2.68 17.31
CA ALA A 417 3.58 3.15 17.67
C ALA A 417 3.08 2.48 18.94
N GLY A 418 3.23 3.16 20.08
CA GLY A 418 2.78 2.66 21.38
C GLY A 418 1.30 2.23 21.41
N ASP A 419 0.41 2.98 20.75
CA ASP A 419 -1.02 2.64 20.64
C ASP A 419 -1.23 1.31 19.91
N SER A 420 -0.51 1.08 18.81
CA SER A 420 -0.57 -0.18 18.05
C SER A 420 -0.07 -1.36 18.88
N ILE A 421 0.98 -1.17 19.69
CA ILE A 421 1.51 -2.18 20.60
C ILE A 421 0.52 -2.51 21.73
N MET A 422 -0.24 -1.53 22.24
CA MET A 422 -1.30 -1.81 23.19
C MET A 422 -2.38 -2.71 22.57
N CYS A 423 -2.86 -2.36 21.38
CA CYS A 423 -3.80 -3.21 20.62
C CYS A 423 -3.21 -4.60 20.37
N ALA A 424 -1.94 -4.71 19.99
CA ALA A 424 -1.28 -5.99 19.73
C ALA A 424 -1.24 -6.90 20.98
N ARG A 425 -0.96 -6.33 22.16
CA ARG A 425 -0.99 -7.06 23.44
C ARG A 425 -2.40 -7.55 23.78
N GLU A 426 -3.41 -6.72 23.55
CA GLU A 426 -4.81 -7.09 23.74
C GLU A 426 -5.21 -8.19 22.77
N ASN A 427 -4.82 -8.09 21.50
CA ASN A 427 -5.05 -9.10 20.46
C ASN A 427 -4.35 -10.43 20.79
N ALA A 428 -3.15 -10.44 21.36
CA ALA A 428 -2.53 -11.68 21.80
C ALA A 428 -3.27 -12.34 22.97
N ARG A 429 -3.72 -11.56 23.97
CA ARG A 429 -4.53 -12.10 25.08
C ARG A 429 -5.85 -12.65 24.58
N ALA A 430 -6.51 -11.88 23.72
CA ALA A 430 -7.75 -12.23 23.03
C ALA A 430 -7.71 -13.59 22.34
N ASN A 431 -6.59 -13.86 21.66
CA ASN A 431 -6.38 -15.09 20.92
C ASN A 431 -5.72 -16.20 21.75
N ASN A 432 -5.57 -16.01 23.08
CA ASN A 432 -4.94 -16.95 24.00
C ASN A 432 -3.52 -17.38 23.58
N LEU A 433 -2.66 -16.39 23.25
CA LEU A 433 -1.30 -16.62 22.77
C LEU A 433 -0.24 -16.22 23.83
N PRO A 434 0.00 -17.05 24.88
CA PRO A 434 0.88 -16.69 25.99
C PRO A 434 2.36 -16.62 25.61
N SER A 435 2.77 -17.25 24.52
CA SER A 435 4.16 -17.26 24.02
C SER A 435 4.50 -16.05 23.14
N THR A 436 3.62 -15.06 23.07
CA THR A 436 3.79 -13.84 22.27
C THR A 436 4.03 -12.63 23.16
N GLY A 437 5.02 -11.81 22.78
CA GLY A 437 5.35 -10.55 23.43
C GLY A 437 5.28 -9.38 22.46
N PHE A 438 5.08 -8.17 22.99
CA PHE A 438 5.13 -6.95 22.20
C PHE A 438 5.84 -5.82 22.95
N ALA A 439 6.71 -5.10 22.23
CA ALA A 439 7.46 -3.96 22.78
C ALA A 439 7.30 -2.72 21.89
N ALA A 440 7.24 -1.55 22.52
CA ALA A 440 7.32 -0.28 21.81
C ALA A 440 8.78 0.17 21.78
N ALA A 441 9.40 0.19 20.60
CA ALA A 441 10.78 0.61 20.42
C ALA A 441 11.03 1.16 19.01
N ASP A 442 12.06 2.01 18.87
CA ASP A 442 12.55 2.40 17.55
C ASP A 442 13.18 1.20 16.86
N ALA A 443 12.84 1.02 15.58
CA ALA A 443 13.46 0.01 14.72
C ALA A 443 15.00 0.15 14.74
N ALA A 444 15.51 1.37 14.87
CA ALA A 444 16.94 1.67 14.97
C ALA A 444 17.59 1.32 16.34
N VAL A 445 16.87 0.75 17.29
CA VAL A 445 17.45 0.12 18.49
C VAL A 445 16.86 -1.26 18.74
N LEU A 446 16.12 -1.81 17.76
CA LEU A 446 15.30 -3.00 17.88
C LEU A 446 16.08 -4.19 18.45
N PHE A 447 17.30 -4.39 17.96
CA PHE A 447 18.06 -5.62 18.19
C PHE A 447 18.89 -5.62 19.48
N LYS A 448 18.95 -4.50 20.23
CA LYS A 448 19.81 -4.40 21.42
C LYS A 448 19.37 -5.32 22.57
N ASP A 449 18.07 -5.49 22.75
CA ASP A 449 17.47 -6.21 23.87
C ASP A 449 16.61 -7.40 23.41
N VAL A 450 16.88 -7.95 22.22
CA VAL A 450 16.14 -9.11 21.69
C VAL A 450 16.56 -10.38 22.47
N PRO A 451 15.61 -11.10 23.08
CA PRO A 451 15.91 -12.26 23.93
C PRO A 451 16.16 -13.56 23.15
N TYR A 452 16.31 -13.48 21.82
CA TYR A 452 16.37 -14.64 20.93
C TYR A 452 17.77 -14.81 20.32
N PRO A 453 18.27 -16.06 20.21
CA PRO A 453 19.49 -16.34 19.48
C PRO A 453 19.26 -16.13 17.98
N ALA A 454 20.08 -15.28 17.36
CA ALA A 454 19.89 -14.87 15.98
C ALA A 454 19.91 -16.03 14.98
N ASP A 455 20.75 -17.05 15.21
CA ASP A 455 20.88 -18.22 14.35
C ASP A 455 19.71 -19.22 14.44
N GLN A 456 18.74 -18.98 15.32
CA GLN A 456 17.46 -19.71 15.40
C GLN A 456 16.25 -18.77 15.27
N THR A 457 16.46 -17.54 14.78
CA THR A 457 15.42 -16.50 14.65
C THR A 457 15.07 -16.25 13.19
N LEU A 458 13.78 -16.23 12.91
CA LEU A 458 13.22 -15.61 11.71
C LEU A 458 12.83 -14.17 12.01
N LEU A 459 13.22 -13.25 11.13
CA LEU A 459 12.81 -11.84 11.17
C LEU A 459 11.76 -11.56 10.10
N VAL A 460 10.57 -11.12 10.49
CA VAL A 460 9.59 -10.50 9.59
C VAL A 460 9.80 -8.99 9.61
N ILE A 461 9.69 -8.34 8.45
CA ILE A 461 9.83 -6.90 8.28
C ILE A 461 8.69 -6.40 7.39
N ASP A 462 7.86 -5.49 7.89
CA ASP A 462 6.80 -4.80 7.11
C ASP A 462 6.92 -3.28 7.26
N PRO A 463 7.94 -2.65 6.64
CA PRO A 463 8.24 -1.25 6.87
C PRO A 463 7.24 -0.33 6.15
N PRO A 464 7.18 0.96 6.53
CA PRO A 464 6.39 1.95 5.80
C PRO A 464 6.86 2.10 4.34
N ARG A 465 6.08 2.79 3.50
CA ARG A 465 6.36 3.01 2.06
C ARG A 465 7.77 3.49 1.68
N LYS A 466 8.48 4.14 2.61
CA LYS A 466 9.87 4.61 2.42
C LYS A 466 10.93 3.48 2.51
N GLY A 467 10.53 2.28 2.94
CA GLY A 467 11.42 1.17 3.25
C GLY A 467 12.06 1.28 4.63
N CYS A 468 13.06 0.43 4.85
CA CYS A 468 13.89 0.42 6.05
C CYS A 468 14.80 1.64 6.11
N SER A 469 15.21 2.05 7.32
CA SER A 469 16.33 2.97 7.48
C SER A 469 17.65 2.24 7.31
N GLU A 470 18.70 2.97 6.94
CA GLU A 470 20.06 2.42 6.86
C GLU A 470 20.52 1.86 8.22
N ASP A 471 20.26 2.58 9.32
CA ASP A 471 20.55 2.12 10.69
C ASP A 471 19.88 0.78 11.02
N PHE A 472 18.65 0.57 10.55
CA PHE A 472 17.93 -0.69 10.76
C PHE A 472 18.57 -1.84 9.98
N LEU A 473 18.91 -1.61 8.70
CA LEU A 473 19.58 -2.61 7.86
C LEU A 473 20.96 -2.99 8.43
N GLN A 474 21.72 -2.02 8.92
CA GLN A 474 23.00 -2.28 9.59
C GLN A 474 22.84 -3.10 10.87
N GLN A 475 21.79 -2.85 11.65
CA GLN A 475 21.50 -3.67 12.83
C GLN A 475 21.00 -5.07 12.48
N LEU A 476 20.22 -5.22 11.42
CA LEU A 476 19.83 -6.53 10.89
C LEU A 476 21.07 -7.34 10.52
N LEU A 477 22.00 -6.75 9.77
CA LEU A 477 23.28 -7.37 9.42
C LEU A 477 24.15 -7.64 10.66
N SER A 478 24.03 -6.85 11.71
CA SER A 478 24.76 -7.08 12.97
C SER A 478 24.14 -8.19 13.83
N TYR A 479 22.80 -8.26 13.87
CA TYR A 479 22.05 -9.30 14.58
C TYR A 479 22.17 -10.64 13.85
N LYS A 480 22.16 -10.65 12.52
CA LYS A 480 22.32 -11.83 11.65
C LYS A 480 21.22 -12.89 11.83
N PRO A 481 19.92 -12.52 11.73
CA PRO A 481 18.84 -13.50 11.82
C PRO A 481 19.02 -14.61 10.78
N ARG A 482 18.67 -15.85 11.12
CA ARG A 482 18.83 -17.02 10.25
C ARG A 482 18.09 -16.86 8.92
N ARG A 483 16.91 -16.25 8.96
CA ARG A 483 16.01 -16.05 7.82
C ARG A 483 15.29 -14.72 7.94
N VAL A 484 15.00 -14.09 6.81
CA VAL A 484 14.26 -12.82 6.74
C VAL A 484 13.08 -12.97 5.79
N VAL A 485 11.92 -12.53 6.24
CA VAL A 485 10.72 -12.34 5.41
C VAL A 485 10.48 -10.85 5.30
N TYR A 486 10.70 -10.30 4.10
CA TYR A 486 10.46 -8.89 3.82
C TYR A 486 9.11 -8.74 3.13
N VAL A 487 8.15 -8.11 3.80
CA VAL A 487 6.86 -7.67 3.25
C VAL A 487 6.94 -6.19 2.89
N SER A 488 6.38 -5.78 1.75
CA SER A 488 6.35 -4.35 1.41
C SER A 488 5.18 -3.96 0.51
N CYS A 489 4.56 -2.82 0.80
CA CYS A 489 3.64 -2.15 -0.12
C CYS A 489 4.34 -1.29 -1.20
N ASN A 490 5.67 -1.24 -1.20
CA ASN A 490 6.47 -0.55 -2.21
C ASN A 490 7.66 -1.43 -2.65
N VAL A 491 7.47 -2.16 -3.73
CA VAL A 491 8.46 -3.12 -4.23
C VAL A 491 9.76 -2.46 -4.71
N HIS A 492 9.75 -1.16 -5.03
CA HIS A 492 10.94 -0.43 -5.45
C HIS A 492 11.88 -0.14 -4.28
N THR A 493 11.34 0.29 -3.13
CA THR A 493 12.15 0.44 -1.91
C THR A 493 12.53 -0.91 -1.32
N GLN A 494 11.66 -1.93 -1.43
CA GLN A 494 12.02 -3.31 -1.09
C GLN A 494 13.25 -3.79 -1.89
N ALA A 495 13.28 -3.58 -3.21
CA ALA A 495 14.40 -3.99 -4.06
C ALA A 495 15.73 -3.36 -3.61
N ARG A 496 15.71 -2.06 -3.25
CA ARG A 496 16.87 -1.36 -2.67
C ARG A 496 17.31 -1.99 -1.34
N ASP A 497 16.37 -2.20 -0.43
CA ASP A 497 16.68 -2.68 0.92
C ASP A 497 17.14 -4.15 0.93
N VAL A 498 16.55 -4.98 0.08
CA VAL A 498 16.98 -6.36 -0.18
C VAL A 498 18.40 -6.39 -0.75
N ALA A 499 18.75 -5.47 -1.65
CA ALA A 499 20.10 -5.41 -2.20
C ALA A 499 21.16 -5.17 -1.12
N VAL A 500 20.88 -4.34 -0.12
CA VAL A 500 21.79 -4.14 1.04
C VAL A 500 22.01 -5.46 1.79
N MET A 501 20.97 -6.26 1.99
CA MET A 501 21.10 -7.57 2.66
C MET A 501 21.92 -8.55 1.81
N VAL A 502 21.71 -8.54 0.49
CA VAL A 502 22.39 -9.45 -0.45
C VAL A 502 23.87 -9.12 -0.63
N GLN A 503 24.19 -7.82 -0.66
CA GLN A 503 25.56 -7.31 -0.65
C GLN A 503 26.25 -7.63 0.69
N GLY A 504 25.51 -7.55 1.80
CA GLY A 504 25.96 -7.97 3.11
C GLY A 504 27.04 -7.06 3.73
N ASP A 505 27.71 -7.58 4.75
CA ASP A 505 28.86 -6.96 5.42
C ASP A 505 30.01 -7.98 5.50
N GLU A 506 31.03 -7.79 4.65
CA GLU A 506 32.22 -8.65 4.58
C GLU A 506 32.98 -8.69 5.91
N LYS A 507 33.05 -7.58 6.66
CA LYS A 507 33.78 -7.54 7.95
C LYS A 507 33.12 -8.43 8.99
N GLN A 508 31.80 -8.58 8.86
CA GLN A 508 30.99 -9.40 9.73
C GLN A 508 30.76 -10.81 9.18
N ASN A 509 31.32 -11.13 8.00
CA ASN A 509 31.09 -12.36 7.25
C ASN A 509 29.61 -12.75 7.20
N VAL A 510 28.75 -11.82 6.81
CA VAL A 510 27.31 -12.06 6.68
C VAL A 510 26.79 -11.44 5.41
N ARG A 511 25.99 -12.23 4.69
CA ARG A 511 25.16 -11.74 3.59
C ARG A 511 23.90 -12.57 3.51
N TYR A 512 23.00 -12.18 2.62
CA TYR A 512 21.77 -12.93 2.37
C TYR A 512 21.69 -13.36 0.91
N GLU A 513 21.05 -14.50 0.68
CA GLU A 513 20.59 -14.90 -0.64
C GLU A 513 19.08 -14.80 -0.70
N ILE A 514 18.56 -14.44 -1.88
CA ILE A 514 17.13 -14.34 -2.10
C ILE A 514 16.64 -15.74 -2.51
N GLU A 515 15.81 -16.36 -1.69
CA GLU A 515 15.19 -17.65 -2.00
C GLU A 515 14.03 -17.48 -2.98
N SER A 516 13.15 -16.51 -2.72
CA SER A 516 12.01 -16.24 -3.59
C SER A 516 11.51 -14.81 -3.45
N ILE A 517 10.89 -14.29 -4.53
CA ILE A 517 10.20 -13.01 -4.55
C ILE A 517 8.88 -13.20 -5.30
N ARG A 518 7.79 -12.65 -4.78
CA ARG A 518 6.52 -12.54 -5.53
C ARG A 518 5.68 -11.36 -5.10
N GLY A 519 4.74 -10.97 -5.96
CA GLY A 519 3.70 -10.01 -5.64
C GLY A 519 2.44 -10.65 -5.03
N PHE A 520 1.67 -9.87 -4.30
CA PHE A 520 0.33 -10.15 -3.82
C PHE A 520 -0.58 -9.00 -4.22
N ASP A 521 -1.78 -9.32 -4.66
CA ASP A 521 -2.74 -8.32 -5.09
C ASP A 521 -3.69 -7.91 -3.96
N PHE A 522 -3.26 -7.06 -3.01
CA PHE A 522 -4.21 -6.57 -2.00
C PHE A 522 -5.21 -5.57 -2.58
N PHE A 523 -4.87 -4.95 -3.72
CA PHE A 523 -5.65 -3.88 -4.31
C PHE A 523 -5.99 -4.13 -5.78
N PRO A 524 -6.87 -5.12 -6.07
CA PRO A 524 -7.41 -5.31 -7.42
C PRO A 524 -7.99 -4.01 -7.98
N GLN A 525 -7.96 -3.88 -9.31
CA GLN A 525 -8.35 -2.68 -10.07
C GLN A 525 -7.40 -1.49 -9.94
N THR A 526 -6.30 -1.63 -9.19
CA THR A 526 -5.28 -0.59 -9.00
C THR A 526 -3.89 -1.08 -9.40
N GLY A 527 -2.96 -0.16 -9.63
CA GLY A 527 -1.55 -0.47 -9.91
C GLY A 527 -0.73 -0.93 -8.71
N HIS A 528 -1.28 -0.96 -7.49
CA HIS A 528 -0.54 -1.36 -6.29
C HIS A 528 -0.28 -2.87 -6.24
N VAL A 529 0.91 -3.25 -5.77
CA VAL A 529 1.31 -4.64 -5.53
C VAL A 529 2.11 -4.72 -4.24
N GLU A 530 1.79 -5.70 -3.42
CA GLU A 530 2.51 -6.01 -2.18
C GLU A 530 3.56 -7.07 -2.47
N GLY A 531 4.83 -6.76 -2.25
CA GLY A 531 5.93 -7.70 -2.46
C GLY A 531 6.24 -8.51 -1.21
N VAL A 532 6.52 -9.80 -1.38
CA VAL A 532 7.16 -10.65 -0.37
C VAL A 532 8.47 -11.18 -0.92
N ALA A 533 9.56 -10.94 -0.20
CA ALA A 533 10.86 -11.52 -0.46
C ALA A 533 11.29 -12.39 0.72
N ILE A 534 11.76 -13.60 0.42
CA ILE A 534 12.26 -14.57 1.39
C ILE A 534 13.77 -14.64 1.23
N LEU A 535 14.52 -14.41 2.31
CA LEU A 535 15.98 -14.39 2.29
C LEU A 535 16.58 -15.31 3.33
N ASN A 536 17.66 -16.00 2.95
CA ASN A 536 18.44 -16.85 3.85
C ASN A 536 19.79 -16.24 4.15
N ARG A 537 20.19 -16.33 5.42
CA ARG A 537 21.54 -15.96 5.81
C ARG A 537 22.53 -16.94 5.19
N THR A 538 23.51 -16.40 4.49
CA THR A 538 24.65 -17.13 3.92
C THR A 538 25.96 -16.38 4.23
N GLU A 539 27.09 -16.98 3.88
CA GLU A 539 28.42 -16.42 4.08
C GLU A 539 29.05 -16.02 2.75
N PHE A 540 30.13 -15.23 2.79
CA PHE A 540 30.88 -14.96 1.58
C PHE A 540 31.64 -16.22 1.15
N PRO A 541 31.72 -16.52 -0.15
CA PRO A 541 32.56 -17.62 -0.62
C PRO A 541 34.00 -17.38 -0.15
N GLN A 542 34.62 -18.41 0.42
CA GLN A 542 36.04 -18.34 0.77
C GLN A 542 36.83 -18.09 -0.52
N LYS A 543 37.69 -17.05 -0.52
CA LYS A 543 38.63 -16.86 -1.62
C LYS A 543 39.51 -18.10 -1.65
N GLU A 544 39.40 -18.92 -2.70
CA GLU A 544 40.40 -19.95 -2.96
C GLU A 544 41.77 -19.25 -2.98
N GLU A 545 42.63 -19.60 -2.03
CA GLU A 545 44.03 -19.19 -2.08
C GLU A 545 44.58 -19.77 -3.38
N SER A 546 44.80 -18.90 -4.37
CA SER A 546 45.45 -19.26 -5.62
C SER A 546 46.83 -19.82 -5.28
N ALA A 547 46.96 -21.15 -5.41
CA ALA A 547 48.19 -21.90 -5.24
C ALA A 547 49.25 -21.53 -6.29
#